data_AF-A0A2S4UAB2-F1
#
_entry.id   AF-A0A2S4UAB2-F1
#
_cell.length_a   1.000
_cell.length_b   1.000
_cell.length_c   1.000
_cell.angle_alpha   90.00
_cell.angle_beta   90.00
_cell.angle_gamma   90.00
#
_symmetry.space_group_name_H-M   'P 1'
#
loop_
_entity.id
_entity.type
_entity.pdbx_description
1 polymer ?
#
loop_
_entity_poly.entity_id
_entity_poly.type
_entity_poly.pdbx_seq_one_letter_code
_entity_poly.pdbx_strand_id
1 'polypeptide(L)'
;DEEAEDEEDKTTSISQEQEQLYRLLYKRLVNVGKVESIISQGTVSHNKTGVASKQASTNLQRINSELYTISNFYSSTYYLLISSRSPGVNIFCHEYSNDPGWLAIVKSKWASKETFEAYSQARVIQEVLEKSVGVSIVKKPRSANEVRNKLCAALNQALAIARGMPGKASTCPKTKDPAAGLVKIDPKLQIVQSGDSTLGPESLMKGYTAMIHQGKQKWLQDIQSSAFKIQLIQ
;
A
#
# COMPACT_ATOMS: atom_id res chain seq x y z
N ASP A 1 8.49 38.15 21.22
CA ASP A 1 7.85 36.84 21.27
C ASP A 1 6.82 36.76 20.16
N GLU A 2 7.35 36.36 19.00
CA GLU A 2 6.60 35.87 17.85
C GLU A 2 6.28 34.40 18.10
N GLU A 3 5.08 33.94 17.72
CA GLU A 3 4.76 32.59 17.23
C GLU A 3 3.29 32.63 16.80
N ALA A 4 3.03 32.93 15.51
CA ALA A 4 2.87 31.99 14.39
C ALA A 4 1.37 31.75 14.12
N GLU A 5 0.87 32.49 13.12
CA GLU A 5 -0.48 32.38 12.56
C GLU A 5 -0.63 31.05 11.80
N ASP A 6 -1.62 30.24 12.21
CA ASP A 6 -2.14 29.13 11.42
C ASP A 6 -2.95 29.69 10.24
N GLU A 7 -2.41 29.58 9.02
CA GLU A 7 -3.19 29.80 7.79
C GLU A 7 -4.26 28.72 7.66
N GLU A 8 -5.48 29.02 8.11
CA GLU A 8 -6.69 28.29 7.73
C GLU A 8 -6.87 28.34 6.21
N ASP A 9 -6.82 27.15 5.60
CA ASP A 9 -7.12 26.87 4.19
C ASP A 9 -8.49 27.43 3.81
N LYS A 10 -8.51 28.68 3.32
CA LYS A 10 -9.70 29.36 2.78
C LYS A 10 -10.13 28.65 1.49
N THR A 11 -10.89 27.59 1.65
CA THR A 11 -11.71 27.02 0.57
C THR A 11 -12.74 28.07 0.15
N THR A 12 -12.42 28.83 -0.90
CA THR A 12 -13.34 29.82 -1.49
C THR A 12 -14.62 29.12 -1.93
N SER A 13 -15.69 29.33 -1.18
CA SER A 13 -17.02 28.81 -1.47
C SER A 13 -17.58 29.56 -2.69
N ILE A 14 -17.79 28.86 -3.81
CA ILE A 14 -18.41 29.45 -5.00
C ILE A 14 -19.85 29.89 -4.70
N SER A 15 -20.28 31.03 -5.24
CA SER A 15 -21.65 31.52 -5.04
C SER A 15 -22.67 30.62 -5.77
N GLN A 16 -23.92 30.62 -5.30
CA GLN A 16 -24.99 29.76 -5.83
C GLN A 16 -25.26 30.00 -7.33
N GLU A 17 -25.06 31.23 -7.82
CA GLU A 17 -25.21 31.58 -9.24
C GLU A 17 -24.04 31.02 -10.07
N GLN A 18 -22.83 31.08 -9.54
CA GLN A 18 -21.64 30.51 -10.17
C GLN A 18 -21.73 28.98 -10.19
N GLU A 19 -22.21 28.37 -9.11
CA GLU A 19 -22.43 26.92 -9.07
C GLU A 19 -23.40 26.47 -10.16
N GLN A 20 -24.50 27.18 -10.37
CA GLN A 20 -25.46 26.85 -11.44
C GLN A 20 -24.83 26.96 -12.83
N LEU A 21 -24.03 27.99 -13.08
CA LEU A 21 -23.31 28.19 -14.34
C LEU A 21 -22.29 27.05 -14.60
N TYR A 22 -21.46 26.73 -13.60
CA TYR A 22 -20.45 25.69 -13.73
C TYR A 22 -21.03 24.28 -13.72
N ARG A 23 -22.20 24.05 -13.10
CA ARG A 23 -22.86 22.75 -13.05
C ARG A 23 -23.28 22.26 -14.43
N LEU A 24 -23.70 23.16 -15.33
CA LEU A 24 -24.02 22.81 -16.72
C LEU A 24 -22.76 22.40 -17.50
N LEU A 25 -21.67 23.15 -17.35
CA LEU A 25 -20.35 22.82 -17.93
C LEU A 25 -19.80 21.50 -17.38
N TYR A 26 -19.91 21.28 -16.07
CA TYR A 26 -19.49 20.07 -15.39
C TYR A 26 -20.23 18.85 -15.93
N LYS A 27 -21.57 18.91 -16.03
CA LYS A 27 -22.36 17.79 -16.59
C LYS A 27 -22.03 17.49 -18.05
N ARG A 28 -21.59 18.47 -18.83
CA ARG A 28 -21.20 18.29 -20.24
C ARG A 28 -19.79 17.72 -20.41
N LEU A 29 -18.85 18.14 -19.57
CA LEU A 29 -17.43 17.80 -19.70
C LEU A 29 -17.01 16.60 -18.85
N VAL A 30 -17.68 16.40 -17.72
CA VAL A 30 -17.38 15.35 -16.77
C VAL A 30 -18.37 14.22 -16.94
N ASN A 31 -17.87 13.05 -17.33
CA ASN A 31 -18.66 11.83 -17.28
C ASN A 31 -18.84 11.43 -15.82
N VAL A 32 -19.94 11.89 -15.22
CA VAL A 32 -20.26 11.67 -13.80
C VAL A 32 -20.27 10.19 -13.47
N GLY A 33 -20.80 9.32 -14.34
CA GLY A 33 -20.79 7.88 -14.12
C GLY A 33 -19.38 7.26 -14.11
N LYS A 34 -18.45 7.79 -14.92
CA LYS A 34 -17.04 7.38 -14.88
C LYS A 34 -16.34 7.89 -13.63
N VAL A 35 -16.62 9.12 -13.21
CA VAL A 35 -16.07 9.69 -11.97
C VAL A 35 -16.58 8.95 -10.75
N GLU A 36 -17.90 8.69 -10.65
CA GLU A 36 -18.50 7.86 -9.62
C GLU A 36 -17.93 6.43 -9.66
N SER A 37 -17.73 5.85 -10.84
CA SER A 37 -17.09 4.53 -10.99
C SER A 37 -15.64 4.52 -10.51
N ILE A 38 -14.88 5.60 -10.67
CA ILE A 38 -13.49 5.70 -10.19
C ILE A 38 -13.45 5.94 -8.68
N ILE A 39 -14.34 6.80 -8.16
CA ILE A 39 -14.47 7.07 -6.73
C ILE A 39 -14.91 5.80 -5.98
N SER A 40 -15.91 5.08 -6.50
CA SER A 40 -16.40 3.82 -5.91
C SER A 40 -15.41 2.66 -6.05
N GLN A 41 -14.49 2.71 -7.02
CA GLN A 41 -13.40 1.74 -7.14
C GLN A 41 -12.24 1.98 -6.17
N GLY A 42 -12.18 3.15 -5.51
CA GLY A 42 -11.03 3.55 -4.71
C GLY A 42 -9.75 3.67 -5.55
N THR A 43 -8.66 4.19 -4.97
CA THR A 43 -7.39 4.36 -5.68
C THR A 43 -6.94 3.04 -6.30
N VAL A 44 -7.09 2.92 -7.63
CA VAL A 44 -6.76 1.71 -8.39
C VAL A 44 -5.24 1.55 -8.40
N SER A 45 -4.73 0.96 -7.33
CA SER A 45 -3.46 0.27 -7.36
C SER A 45 -3.65 -0.94 -8.27
N HIS A 46 -2.92 -0.99 -9.39
CA HIS A 46 -2.91 -2.09 -10.36
C HIS A 46 -2.62 -3.43 -9.68
N ASN A 47 -3.62 -4.05 -9.08
CA ASN A 47 -3.39 -5.14 -8.15
C ASN A 47 -4.11 -6.40 -8.60
N LYS A 48 -3.30 -7.46 -8.67
CA LYS A 48 -3.71 -8.86 -8.64
C LYS A 48 -4.72 -9.17 -7.50
N THR A 49 -4.86 -8.28 -6.51
CA THR A 49 -5.81 -8.40 -5.39
C THR A 49 -7.27 -8.18 -5.78
N GLY A 50 -7.59 -7.34 -6.77
CA GLY A 50 -8.98 -7.11 -7.18
C GLY A 50 -9.61 -8.33 -7.85
N VAL A 51 -8.85 -9.03 -8.69
CA VAL A 51 -9.27 -10.31 -9.31
C VAL A 51 -9.40 -11.40 -8.25
N ALA A 52 -8.44 -11.49 -7.33
CA ALA A 52 -8.48 -12.47 -6.24
C ALA A 52 -9.67 -12.25 -5.29
N SER A 53 -10.02 -10.99 -5.01
CA SER A 53 -11.20 -10.63 -4.20
C SER A 53 -12.50 -11.05 -4.90
N LYS A 54 -12.66 -10.74 -6.19
CA LYS A 54 -13.83 -11.19 -6.96
C LYS A 54 -13.96 -12.71 -6.98
N GLN A 55 -12.85 -13.41 -7.20
CA GLN A 55 -12.84 -14.87 -7.18
C GLN A 55 -13.21 -15.42 -5.79
N ALA A 56 -12.73 -14.81 -4.70
CA ALA A 56 -13.10 -15.18 -3.36
C ALA A 56 -14.61 -15.04 -3.12
N SER A 57 -15.22 -13.91 -3.52
CA SER A 57 -16.67 -13.72 -3.39
C SER A 57 -17.48 -14.75 -4.17
N THR A 58 -17.09 -15.09 -5.40
CA THR A 58 -17.76 -16.14 -6.19
C THR A 58 -17.68 -17.51 -5.50
N ASN A 59 -16.52 -17.85 -4.94
CA ASN A 59 -16.34 -19.10 -4.21
C ASN A 59 -17.18 -19.14 -2.92
N LEU A 60 -17.26 -18.04 -2.18
CA LEU A 60 -18.08 -17.93 -0.98
C LEU A 60 -19.57 -18.07 -1.30
N GLN A 61 -20.02 -17.45 -2.40
CA GLN A 61 -21.39 -17.64 -2.87
C GLN A 61 -21.68 -19.10 -3.23
N ARG A 62 -20.73 -19.80 -3.85
CA ARG A 62 -20.87 -21.24 -4.14
C ARG A 62 -21.03 -22.06 -2.86
N ILE A 63 -20.17 -21.83 -1.86
CA ILE A 63 -20.25 -22.51 -0.55
C ILE A 63 -21.62 -22.26 0.11
N ASN A 64 -22.11 -21.02 0.06
CA ASN A 64 -23.43 -20.71 0.58
C ASN A 64 -24.53 -21.50 -0.14
N SER A 65 -24.49 -21.61 -1.47
CA SER A 65 -25.46 -22.40 -2.22
C SER A 65 -25.41 -23.90 -1.89
N GLU A 66 -24.20 -24.45 -1.68
CA GLU A 66 -24.01 -25.83 -1.25
C GLU A 66 -24.60 -26.06 0.16
N LEU A 67 -24.29 -25.18 1.11
CA LEU A 67 -24.84 -25.21 2.47
C LEU A 67 -26.37 -25.06 2.48
N TYR A 68 -26.91 -24.15 1.67
CA TYR A 68 -28.36 -23.97 1.50
C TYR A 68 -29.04 -25.26 1.04
N THR A 69 -28.46 -25.94 0.05
CA THR A 69 -28.99 -27.20 -0.47
C THR A 69 -28.97 -28.30 0.59
N ILE A 70 -27.84 -28.46 1.30
CA ILE A 70 -27.70 -29.44 2.38
C ILE A 70 -28.68 -29.13 3.52
N SER A 71 -28.79 -27.86 3.92
CA SER A 71 -29.65 -27.44 5.01
C SER A 71 -31.12 -27.72 4.72
N ASN A 72 -31.55 -27.50 3.47
CA ASN A 72 -32.90 -27.85 3.03
C ASN A 72 -33.14 -29.35 3.03
N PHE A 73 -32.14 -30.15 2.64
CA PHE A 73 -32.25 -31.62 2.63
C PHE A 73 -32.40 -32.20 4.04
N TYR A 74 -31.66 -31.67 5.01
CA TYR A 74 -31.68 -32.15 6.40
C TYR A 74 -32.64 -31.37 7.32
N SER A 75 -33.39 -30.40 6.80
CA SER A 75 -34.24 -29.49 7.60
C SER A 75 -33.45 -28.76 8.72
N SER A 76 -32.20 -28.44 8.45
CA SER A 76 -31.32 -27.72 9.38
C SER A 76 -31.43 -26.21 9.18
N THR A 77 -30.99 -25.45 10.17
CA THR A 77 -30.81 -23.99 10.07
C THR A 77 -29.33 -23.64 10.22
N TYR A 78 -28.82 -22.72 9.39
CA TYR A 78 -27.45 -22.22 9.54
C TYR A 78 -27.37 -20.69 9.48
N TYR A 79 -26.33 -20.18 10.11
CA TYR A 79 -25.90 -18.80 10.01
C TYR A 79 -24.38 -18.81 9.82
N LEU A 80 -23.91 -18.16 8.76
CA LEU A 80 -22.51 -18.16 8.35
C LEU A 80 -22.01 -16.72 8.22
N LEU A 81 -20.91 -16.43 8.92
CA LEU A 81 -20.27 -15.12 8.90
C LEU A 81 -18.79 -15.27 8.56
N ILE A 82 -18.36 -14.56 7.51
CA ILE A 82 -17.01 -14.68 6.97
C ILE A 82 -16.46 -13.28 6.75
N SER A 83 -15.39 -12.94 7.46
CA SER A 83 -14.70 -11.66 7.35
C SER A 83 -13.25 -11.85 6.93
N SER A 84 -12.72 -10.91 6.15
CA SER A 84 -11.29 -10.82 5.88
C SER A 84 -10.54 -10.45 7.15
N ARG A 85 -9.38 -11.09 7.37
CA ARG A 85 -8.57 -10.83 8.57
C ARG A 85 -7.85 -9.50 8.53
N SER A 86 -7.26 -9.09 7.41
CA SER A 86 -6.42 -7.88 7.37
C SER A 86 -7.23 -6.62 7.04
N PRO A 87 -7.08 -5.52 7.79
CA PRO A 87 -7.55 -4.21 7.34
C PRO A 87 -6.76 -3.77 6.09
N GLY A 88 -7.43 -3.28 5.05
CA GLY A 88 -6.82 -2.79 3.82
C GLY A 88 -7.80 -2.60 2.65
N VAL A 89 -7.27 -2.58 1.44
CA VAL A 89 -8.08 -2.48 0.20
C VAL A 89 -8.64 -3.86 -0.15
N ASN A 90 -9.94 -3.96 -0.42
CA ASN A 90 -10.72 -5.19 -0.61
C ASN A 90 -11.00 -6.01 0.67
N ILE A 91 -11.27 -5.32 1.78
CA ILE A 91 -11.90 -5.92 2.96
C ILE A 91 -13.31 -6.43 2.58
N PHE A 92 -13.72 -7.57 3.13
CA PHE A 92 -15.09 -8.03 3.04
C PHE A 92 -15.58 -8.65 4.34
N CYS A 93 -16.87 -8.49 4.62
CA CYS A 93 -17.60 -9.29 5.58
C CYS A 93 -18.91 -9.77 4.93
N HIS A 94 -19.01 -11.08 4.70
CA HIS A 94 -20.17 -11.75 4.14
C HIS A 94 -20.97 -12.45 5.24
N GLU A 95 -22.28 -12.28 5.17
CA GLU A 95 -23.26 -12.83 6.09
C GLU A 95 -24.27 -13.63 5.26
N TYR A 96 -24.52 -14.87 5.65
CA TYR A 96 -25.45 -15.77 4.98
C TYR A 96 -26.28 -16.58 5.97
N SER A 97 -27.50 -16.94 5.58
CA SER A 97 -28.35 -17.89 6.27
C SER A 97 -29.34 -18.50 5.28
N ASN A 98 -29.89 -19.67 5.59
CA ASN A 98 -31.05 -20.21 4.88
C ASN A 98 -32.39 -19.65 5.37
N ASP A 99 -32.40 -18.91 6.48
CA ASP A 99 -33.61 -18.32 7.06
C ASP A 99 -33.51 -16.79 7.15
N PRO A 100 -34.36 -16.03 6.43
CA PRO A 100 -34.35 -14.57 6.49
C PRO A 100 -34.76 -14.03 7.86
N GLY A 101 -35.53 -14.77 8.66
CA GLY A 101 -35.89 -14.41 10.03
C GLY A 101 -34.66 -14.39 10.95
N TRP A 102 -33.76 -15.37 10.79
CA TRP A 102 -32.49 -15.39 11.52
C TRP A 102 -31.61 -14.19 11.16
N LEU A 103 -31.51 -13.82 9.88
CA LEU A 103 -30.77 -12.62 9.48
C LEU A 103 -31.33 -11.34 10.13
N ALA A 104 -32.66 -11.22 10.21
CA ALA A 104 -33.31 -10.08 10.84
C ALA A 104 -33.03 -10.02 12.36
N ILE A 105 -33.07 -11.16 13.06
CA ILE A 105 -32.77 -11.25 14.49
C ILE A 105 -31.32 -10.88 14.77
N VAL A 106 -30.39 -11.45 14.00
CA VAL A 106 -28.96 -11.23 14.19
C VAL A 106 -28.59 -9.77 13.94
N LYS A 107 -29.15 -9.15 12.90
CA LYS A 107 -28.96 -7.73 12.62
C LYS A 107 -29.54 -6.82 13.70
N SER A 108 -30.75 -7.11 14.19
CA SER A 108 -31.46 -6.24 15.14
C SER A 108 -31.00 -6.39 16.59
N LYS A 109 -30.70 -7.62 17.04
CA LYS A 109 -30.35 -7.89 18.44
C LYS A 109 -28.86 -7.96 18.70
N TRP A 110 -28.07 -8.43 17.74
CA TRP A 110 -26.68 -8.82 18.02
C TRP A 110 -25.65 -8.01 17.25
N ALA A 111 -26.06 -7.24 16.22
CA ALA A 111 -25.14 -6.51 15.33
C ALA A 111 -23.93 -7.39 14.93
N SER A 112 -24.19 -8.68 14.68
CA SER A 112 -23.11 -9.68 14.68
C SER A 112 -22.16 -9.47 13.52
N LYS A 113 -22.64 -8.98 12.38
CA LYS A 113 -21.80 -8.65 11.24
C LYS A 113 -20.82 -7.54 11.59
N GLU A 114 -21.30 -6.42 12.09
CA GLU A 114 -20.50 -5.25 12.44
C GLU A 114 -19.51 -5.59 13.58
N THR A 115 -19.99 -6.32 14.60
CA THR A 115 -19.18 -6.73 15.75
C THR A 115 -18.09 -7.70 15.34
N PHE A 116 -18.40 -8.69 14.50
CA PHE A 116 -17.42 -9.66 14.02
C PHE A 116 -16.44 -9.05 13.03
N GLU A 117 -16.89 -8.13 12.19
CA GLU A 117 -16.02 -7.37 11.30
C GLU A 117 -14.98 -6.60 12.11
N ALA A 118 -15.44 -5.81 13.09
CA ALA A 118 -14.57 -5.08 14.01
C ALA A 118 -13.61 -6.03 14.77
N TYR A 119 -14.10 -7.15 15.27
CA TYR A 119 -13.32 -8.11 16.05
C TYR A 119 -12.26 -8.84 15.20
N SER A 120 -12.65 -9.34 14.03
CA SER A 120 -11.75 -10.11 13.14
C SER A 120 -10.66 -9.25 12.51
N GLN A 121 -10.93 -7.97 12.32
CA GLN A 121 -10.00 -6.99 11.75
C GLN A 121 -9.22 -6.22 12.82
N ALA A 122 -9.61 -6.32 14.10
CA ALA A 122 -8.91 -5.69 15.20
C ALA A 122 -7.50 -6.25 15.34
N ARG A 123 -6.51 -5.36 15.20
CA ARG A 123 -5.10 -5.69 15.35
C ARG A 123 -4.76 -6.34 16.69
N VAL A 124 -5.41 -5.89 17.77
CA VAL A 124 -5.22 -6.44 19.12
C VAL A 124 -5.52 -7.94 19.16
N ILE A 125 -6.53 -8.38 18.42
CA ILE A 125 -6.98 -9.79 18.41
C ILE A 125 -6.12 -10.63 17.50
N GLN A 126 -5.66 -10.04 16.38
CA GLN A 126 -4.66 -10.66 15.54
C GLN A 126 -3.36 -10.87 16.30
N GLU A 127 -2.90 -9.91 17.09
CA GLU A 127 -1.69 -10.05 17.90
C GLU A 127 -1.83 -11.14 18.98
N VAL A 128 -3.00 -11.27 19.60
CA VAL A 128 -3.30 -12.40 20.51
C VAL A 128 -3.25 -13.74 19.77
N LEU A 129 -3.84 -13.81 18.57
CA LEU A 129 -3.84 -15.02 17.75
C LEU A 129 -2.45 -15.38 17.20
N GLU A 130 -1.67 -14.38 16.81
CA GLU A 130 -0.27 -14.54 16.37
C GLU A 130 0.60 -15.07 17.51
N LYS A 131 0.37 -14.60 18.74
CA LYS A 131 1.06 -15.10 19.95
C LYS A 131 0.67 -16.53 20.29
N SER A 132 -0.60 -16.90 20.14
CA SER A 132 -1.07 -18.25 20.48
C SER A 132 -0.71 -19.31 19.44
N VAL A 133 -0.70 -18.95 18.16
CA VAL A 133 -0.38 -19.87 17.05
C VAL A 133 1.11 -19.84 16.67
N GLY A 134 1.85 -18.81 17.11
CA GLY A 134 3.27 -18.64 16.77
C GLY A 134 3.53 -18.26 15.31
N VAL A 135 2.47 -17.90 14.56
CA VAL A 135 2.53 -17.56 13.13
C VAL A 135 2.07 -16.12 12.96
N SER A 136 2.89 -15.29 12.30
CA SER A 136 2.48 -13.92 11.93
C SER A 136 1.45 -13.99 10.79
N ILE A 137 0.25 -13.50 11.08
CA ILE A 137 -0.92 -13.49 10.21
C ILE A 137 -0.83 -12.32 9.24
N VAL A 138 -0.31 -11.18 9.71
CA VAL A 138 0.05 -10.08 8.84
C VAL A 138 1.40 -10.40 8.20
N LYS A 139 1.44 -10.50 6.87
CA LYS A 139 2.72 -10.60 6.14
C LYS A 139 3.53 -9.33 6.40
N LYS A 140 4.38 -9.34 7.43
CA LYS A 140 5.46 -8.36 7.54
C LYS A 140 6.25 -8.44 6.23
N PRO A 141 6.58 -7.32 5.59
CA PRO A 141 7.47 -7.37 4.45
C PRO A 141 8.73 -8.11 4.90
N ARG A 142 9.14 -9.14 4.15
CA ARG A 142 10.38 -9.88 4.46
C ARG A 142 11.48 -8.83 4.67
N SER A 143 12.26 -8.93 5.74
CA SER A 143 13.31 -7.96 6.09
C SER A 143 14.23 -7.62 4.91
N ALA A 144 14.51 -8.60 4.04
CA ALA A 144 15.26 -8.40 2.80
C ALA A 144 14.61 -7.42 1.80
N ASN A 145 13.28 -7.39 1.73
CA ASN A 145 12.54 -6.43 0.91
C ASN A 145 12.55 -5.03 1.54
N GLU A 146 12.56 -4.92 2.86
CA GLU A 146 12.65 -3.63 3.54
C GLU A 146 13.99 -2.95 3.28
N VAL A 147 15.11 -3.66 3.43
CA VAL A 147 16.46 -3.13 3.14
C VAL A 147 16.56 -2.72 1.68
N ARG A 148 16.05 -3.55 0.77
CA ARG A 148 16.01 -3.24 -0.67
C ARG A 148 15.23 -1.95 -0.94
N ASN A 149 14.03 -1.82 -0.39
CA ASN A 149 13.19 -0.64 -0.61
C ASN A 149 13.81 0.64 0.01
N LYS A 150 14.34 0.54 1.23
CA LYS A 150 15.04 1.65 1.91
C LYS A 150 16.27 2.10 1.12
N LEU A 151 17.09 1.17 0.64
CA LEU A 151 18.25 1.48 -0.19
C LEU A 151 17.85 2.14 -1.52
N CYS A 152 16.79 1.66 -2.17
CA CYS A 152 16.30 2.29 -3.40
C CYS A 152 15.88 3.74 -3.17
N ALA A 153 15.14 3.99 -2.08
CA ALA A 153 14.70 5.33 -1.72
C ALA A 153 15.90 6.24 -1.40
N ALA A 154 16.86 5.76 -0.61
CA ALA A 154 18.06 6.50 -0.24
C ALA A 154 18.93 6.86 -1.46
N LEU A 155 19.12 5.93 -2.40
CA LEU A 155 19.86 6.18 -3.64
C LEU A 155 19.16 7.20 -4.54
N ASN A 156 17.83 7.10 -4.66
CA ASN A 156 17.03 8.06 -5.42
C ASN A 156 17.11 9.46 -4.81
N GLN A 157 17.09 9.54 -3.47
CA GLN A 157 17.23 10.80 -2.75
C GLN A 157 18.63 11.39 -2.92
N ALA A 158 19.69 10.58 -2.80
CA ALA A 158 21.06 11.04 -3.01
C ALA A 158 21.26 11.60 -4.43
N LEU A 159 20.68 10.94 -5.44
CA LEU A 159 20.70 11.42 -6.83
C LEU A 159 19.90 12.73 -7.00
N ALA A 160 18.73 12.83 -6.37
CA ALA A 160 17.91 14.04 -6.41
C ALA A 160 18.63 15.25 -5.80
N ILE A 161 19.32 15.03 -4.67
CA ILE A 161 20.16 16.04 -4.01
C ILE A 161 21.32 16.45 -4.91
N ALA A 162 22.04 15.49 -5.50
CA ALA A 162 23.16 15.78 -6.41
C ALA A 162 22.75 16.65 -7.60
N ARG A 163 21.50 16.52 -8.06
CA ARG A 163 20.92 17.32 -9.16
C ARG A 163 20.33 18.66 -8.74
N GLY A 164 20.39 19.02 -7.47
CA GLY A 164 19.73 20.22 -6.95
C GLY A 164 18.19 20.14 -7.02
N MET A 165 17.61 18.94 -7.08
CA MET A 165 16.17 18.71 -7.17
C MET A 165 15.66 17.81 -6.03
N PRO A 166 15.86 18.18 -4.75
CA PRO A 166 15.37 17.40 -3.62
C PRO A 166 13.83 17.23 -3.72
N GLY A 167 13.33 16.02 -3.48
CA GLY A 167 11.89 15.71 -3.51
C GLY A 167 11.31 15.37 -4.89
N LYS A 168 12.03 15.56 -6.00
CA LYS A 168 11.59 15.07 -7.32
C LYS A 168 11.95 13.59 -7.51
N ALA A 169 11.07 12.87 -8.18
CA ALA A 169 11.25 11.46 -8.51
C ALA A 169 12.49 11.26 -9.40
N SER A 170 13.62 10.96 -8.76
CA SER A 170 14.85 10.55 -9.43
C SER A 170 14.96 9.04 -9.38
N THR A 171 15.35 8.41 -10.48
CA THR A 171 15.55 6.96 -10.53
C THR A 171 17.02 6.65 -10.69
N CYS A 172 17.62 6.08 -9.65
CA CYS A 172 19.00 5.61 -9.69
C CYS A 172 19.09 4.38 -10.63
N PRO A 173 20.10 4.31 -11.53
CA PRO A 173 20.30 3.19 -12.44
C PRO A 173 20.43 1.87 -11.67
N LYS A 174 19.65 0.87 -12.07
CA LYS A 174 19.73 -0.50 -11.53
C LYS A 174 20.69 -1.37 -12.34
N THR A 175 21.84 -0.82 -12.69
CA THR A 175 22.90 -1.47 -13.49
C THR A 175 23.84 -2.29 -12.61
N LYS A 176 24.64 -3.17 -13.25
CA LYS A 176 25.72 -3.89 -12.55
C LYS A 176 26.79 -2.93 -12.04
N ASP A 177 27.16 -1.95 -12.86
CA ASP A 177 28.05 -0.85 -12.48
C ASP A 177 27.22 0.43 -12.24
N PRO A 178 27.07 0.86 -10.97
CA PRO A 178 26.35 2.08 -10.63
C PRO A 178 27.03 3.35 -11.14
N ALA A 179 28.37 3.39 -11.20
CA ALA A 179 29.12 4.57 -11.64
C ALA A 179 28.93 4.79 -13.14
N ALA A 180 29.13 3.75 -13.95
CA ALA A 180 28.85 3.81 -15.39
C ALA A 180 27.38 4.09 -15.68
N GLY A 181 26.47 3.61 -14.82
CA GLY A 181 25.04 3.91 -14.90
C GLY A 181 24.75 5.40 -14.70
N LEU A 182 25.40 6.05 -13.74
CA LEU A 182 25.18 7.47 -13.43
C LEU A 182 25.71 8.40 -14.52
N VAL A 183 26.90 8.11 -15.04
CA VAL A 183 27.51 8.85 -16.17
C VAL A 183 26.60 8.85 -17.41
N LYS A 184 25.85 7.77 -17.64
CA LYS A 184 24.86 7.71 -18.73
C LYS A 184 23.66 8.62 -18.53
N ILE A 185 23.26 8.91 -17.29
CA ILE A 185 22.16 9.85 -17.06
C ILE A 185 22.65 11.29 -17.07
N ASP A 186 23.81 11.53 -16.48
CA ASP A 186 24.49 12.83 -16.54
C ASP A 186 26.00 12.59 -16.43
N PRO A 187 26.78 12.95 -17.46
CA PRO A 187 28.23 12.77 -17.46
C PRO A 187 28.95 13.48 -16.30
N LYS A 188 28.31 14.47 -15.70
CA LYS A 188 28.85 15.21 -14.55
C LYS A 188 28.60 14.49 -13.22
N LEU A 189 27.88 13.37 -13.16
CA LEU A 189 27.64 12.68 -11.89
C LEU A 189 28.75 11.68 -11.55
N GLN A 190 29.25 11.75 -10.33
CA GLN A 190 30.23 10.81 -9.78
C GLN A 190 29.78 10.23 -8.44
N ILE A 191 30.19 8.99 -8.18
CA ILE A 191 30.11 8.36 -6.87
C ILE A 191 31.39 8.69 -6.09
N VAL A 192 31.22 9.22 -4.88
CA VAL A 192 32.29 9.48 -3.93
C VAL A 192 32.11 8.52 -2.75
N GLN A 193 33.11 7.68 -2.50
CA GLN A 193 33.22 6.85 -1.29
C GLN A 193 34.33 7.42 -0.40
N SER A 194 34.04 7.69 0.86
CA SER A 194 35.06 8.09 1.84
C SER A 194 35.84 6.87 2.35
N GLY A 195 36.99 7.09 3.01
CA GLY A 195 37.78 6.02 3.63
C GLY A 195 37.02 5.22 4.70
N ASP A 196 35.97 5.81 5.28
CA ASP A 196 35.12 5.17 6.29
C ASP A 196 34.01 4.28 5.68
N SER A 197 33.96 4.19 4.34
CA SER A 197 32.98 3.36 3.63
C SER A 197 33.19 1.88 3.94
N THR A 198 32.19 1.25 4.52
CA THR A 198 32.22 -0.20 4.84
C THR A 198 31.96 -1.07 3.61
N LEU A 199 31.42 -0.49 2.54
CA LEU A 199 31.23 -1.11 1.23
C LEU A 199 32.50 -0.98 0.37
N GLY A 200 33.14 -2.12 0.10
CA GLY A 200 34.29 -2.16 -0.80
C GLY A 200 33.92 -1.92 -2.28
N PRO A 201 34.87 -1.41 -3.09
CA PRO A 201 34.63 -1.06 -4.50
C PRO A 201 34.17 -2.24 -5.35
N GLU A 202 34.71 -3.44 -5.12
CA GLU A 202 34.25 -4.67 -5.82
C GLU A 202 32.80 -5.03 -5.51
N SER A 203 32.32 -4.73 -4.30
CA SER A 203 30.93 -4.96 -3.93
C SER A 203 30.01 -3.95 -4.62
N LEU A 204 30.44 -2.69 -4.73
CA LEU A 204 29.72 -1.65 -5.46
C LEU A 204 29.55 -2.00 -6.94
N MET A 205 30.58 -2.60 -7.57
CA MET A 205 30.57 -3.06 -8.97
C MET A 205 29.60 -4.23 -9.27
N LYS A 206 28.99 -4.84 -8.25
CA LYS A 206 27.88 -5.79 -8.44
C LYS A 206 26.54 -5.07 -8.65
N GLY A 207 26.46 -3.83 -8.17
CA GLY A 207 25.31 -2.95 -8.34
C GLY A 207 24.07 -3.38 -7.54
N TYR A 208 23.05 -2.53 -7.56
CA TYR A 208 21.86 -2.68 -6.72
C TYR A 208 21.11 -4.01 -6.95
N THR A 209 21.11 -4.51 -8.18
CA THR A 209 20.34 -5.71 -8.54
C THR A 209 21.02 -6.99 -8.05
N ALA A 210 22.32 -7.17 -8.33
CA ALA A 210 23.05 -8.41 -8.06
C ALA A 210 23.73 -8.45 -6.67
N MET A 211 23.79 -7.33 -5.96
CA MET A 211 24.36 -7.29 -4.61
C MET A 211 23.54 -8.11 -3.60
N ILE A 212 24.26 -8.87 -2.75
CA ILE A 212 23.68 -9.67 -1.67
C ILE A 212 23.15 -8.79 -0.53
N HIS A 213 22.34 -9.37 0.37
CA HIS A 213 21.69 -8.66 1.46
C HIS A 213 22.65 -7.86 2.36
N GLN A 214 23.75 -8.50 2.80
CA GLN A 214 24.74 -7.87 3.67
C GLN A 214 25.42 -6.66 2.99
N GLY A 215 25.71 -6.77 1.69
CA GLY A 215 26.24 -5.65 0.90
C GLY A 215 25.25 -4.48 0.83
N LYS A 216 23.96 -4.77 0.64
CA LYS A 216 22.91 -3.75 0.62
C LYS A 216 22.74 -3.03 1.95
N GLN A 217 22.90 -3.74 3.07
CA GLN A 217 22.89 -3.13 4.40
C GLN A 217 24.08 -2.19 4.60
N LYS A 218 25.29 -2.62 4.25
CA LYS A 218 26.49 -1.77 4.29
C LYS A 218 26.34 -0.54 3.41
N TRP A 219 25.84 -0.70 2.19
CA TRP A 219 25.60 0.42 1.28
C TRP A 219 24.59 1.42 1.86
N LEU A 220 23.49 0.93 2.44
CA LEU A 220 22.50 1.80 3.09
C LEU A 220 23.11 2.55 4.29
N GLN A 221 23.93 1.87 5.10
CA GLN A 221 24.65 2.50 6.21
C GLN A 221 25.62 3.56 5.73
N ASP A 222 26.40 3.28 4.68
CA ASP A 222 27.37 4.24 4.13
C ASP A 222 26.67 5.48 3.54
N ILE A 223 25.47 5.34 2.98
CA ILE A 223 24.66 6.50 2.55
C ILE A 223 24.23 7.32 3.78
N GLN A 224 23.76 6.66 4.83
CA GLN A 224 23.28 7.31 6.06
C GLN A 224 24.41 7.99 6.84
N SER A 225 25.59 7.37 6.90
CA SER A 225 26.79 7.91 7.54
C SER A 225 27.53 8.94 6.69
N SER A 226 27.00 9.29 5.50
CA SER A 226 27.67 10.17 4.54
C SER A 226 29.01 9.64 4.00
N ALA A 227 29.34 8.37 4.22
CA ALA A 227 30.50 7.71 3.65
C ALA A 227 30.33 7.36 2.16
N PHE A 228 29.09 7.34 1.66
CA PHE A 228 28.75 7.21 0.25
C PHE A 228 27.91 8.40 -0.21
N LYS A 229 28.34 9.11 -1.25
CA LYS A 229 27.61 10.24 -1.84
C LYS A 229 27.61 10.19 -3.37
N ILE A 230 26.57 10.75 -3.97
CA ILE A 230 26.53 11.08 -5.40
C ILE A 230 26.67 12.60 -5.49
N GLN A 231 27.59 13.08 -6.32
CA GLN A 231 27.86 14.52 -6.47
C GLN A 231 28.07 14.88 -7.94
N LEU A 232 27.88 16.15 -8.26
CA LEU A 232 28.29 16.70 -9.54
C LEU A 232 29.78 17.01 -9.51
N ILE A 233 30.51 16.52 -10.51
CA ILE A 233 31.87 16.93 -10.85
C ILE A 233 31.76 18.39 -11.29
N GLN A 234 32.50 19.27 -10.60
CA GLN A 234 32.65 20.67 -10.97
C GLN A 234 33.42 20.81 -12.28
#